data_AF-A0A7X3KQT4-F1
#
_entry.id   AF-A0A7X3KQT4-F1
#
_cell.length_a   1.000
_cell.length_b   1.000
_cell.length_c   1.000
_cell.angle_alpha   90.00
_cell.angle_beta   90.00
_cell.angle_gamma   90.00
#
_symmetry.space_group_name_H-M   'P 1'
#
loop_
_entity.id
_entity.type
_entity.pdbx_description
1 polymer ?
#
loop_
_entity_poly.entity_id
_entity_poly.type
_entity_poly.pdbx_seq_one_letter_code
_entity_poly.pdbx_strand_id
1 'polypeptide(L)'
;MSNGQEKGQENLQAVQQWIAERDALGDYGEYERRGVVNRSALFAELNIARSTYGSNAEIRKLIEDADARWYGAKEADTKAHKTARERSEKKAAVTNAEVNKLMDQIVKLKAENAQLKRENEKYAAMKEVLLETGCQPR
;
A
#
# COMPACT_ATOMS: atom_id res chain seq x y z
N MET A 1 52.90 -12.51 -0.11
CA MET A 1 51.60 -12.77 -0.78
C MET A 1 50.63 -13.16 0.32
N SER A 2 49.98 -12.19 0.99
CA SER A 2 48.97 -12.56 2.00
C SER A 2 47.79 -13.21 1.29
N ASN A 3 47.38 -14.36 1.80
CA ASN A 3 46.49 -15.26 1.12
C ASN A 3 45.09 -14.63 1.09
N GLY A 4 44.37 -14.73 -0.03
CA GLY A 4 43.01 -14.15 -0.12
C GLY A 4 42.04 -14.65 0.96
N GLN A 5 42.35 -15.81 1.57
CA GLN A 5 41.64 -16.39 2.70
C GLN A 5 41.90 -15.64 4.02
N GLU A 6 43.14 -15.24 4.31
CA GLU A 6 43.49 -14.48 5.53
C GLU A 6 42.79 -13.13 5.53
N LYS A 7 42.88 -12.41 4.40
CA LYS A 7 42.17 -11.13 4.21
C LYS A 7 40.64 -11.30 4.30
N GLY A 8 40.12 -12.45 3.89
CA GLY A 8 38.70 -12.79 4.04
C GLY A 8 38.28 -12.91 5.51
N GLN A 9 39.12 -13.54 6.34
CA GLN A 9 38.89 -13.70 7.78
C GLN A 9 39.04 -12.37 8.53
N GLU A 10 40.04 -11.56 8.19
CA GLU A 10 40.21 -10.21 8.75
C GLU A 10 38.97 -9.33 8.50
N ASN A 11 38.47 -9.35 7.27
CA ASN A 11 37.25 -8.62 6.91
C ASN A 11 36.02 -9.13 7.69
N LEU A 12 35.92 -10.44 7.91
CA LEU A 12 34.82 -11.02 8.69
C LEU A 12 34.86 -10.54 10.14
N GLN A 13 36.04 -10.57 10.76
CA GLN A 13 36.23 -10.10 12.13
C GLN A 13 35.92 -8.60 12.26
N ALA A 14 36.38 -7.78 11.30
CA ALA A 14 36.09 -6.36 11.28
C ALA A 14 34.58 -6.06 11.23
N VAL A 15 33.84 -6.77 10.37
CA VAL A 15 32.37 -6.62 10.29
C VAL A 15 31.71 -7.11 11.58
N GLN A 16 32.15 -8.23 12.15
CA GLN A 16 31.62 -8.75 13.41
C GLN A 16 31.82 -7.77 14.57
N GLN A 17 33.02 -7.19 14.68
CA GLN A 17 33.34 -6.21 15.70
C GLN A 17 32.51 -4.94 15.52
N TRP A 18 32.40 -4.43 14.30
CA TRP A 18 31.57 -3.27 14.01
C TRP A 18 30.11 -3.47 14.42
N ILE A 19 29.53 -4.65 14.13
CA ILE A 19 28.17 -4.96 14.56
C ILE A 19 28.05 -4.98 16.08
N ALA A 20 29.02 -5.59 16.78
CA ALA A 20 29.03 -5.64 18.23
C ALA A 20 29.18 -4.24 18.87
N GLU A 21 29.98 -3.36 18.27
CA GLU A 21 30.14 -1.97 18.72
C GLU A 21 28.83 -1.18 18.55
N ARG A 22 28.16 -1.32 17.40
CA ARG A 22 26.85 -0.67 17.16
C ARG A 22 25.75 -1.23 18.06
N ASP A 23 25.80 -2.52 18.40
CA ASP A 23 24.90 -3.11 19.41
C ASP A 23 25.13 -2.51 20.80
N ALA A 24 26.39 -2.34 21.20
CA ALA A 24 26.75 -1.81 22.51
C ALA A 24 26.39 -0.33 22.65
N LEU A 25 26.57 0.45 21.58
CA LEU A 25 26.25 1.88 21.53
C LEU A 25 24.75 2.14 21.29
N GLY A 26 24.04 1.22 20.64
CA GLY A 26 22.64 1.38 20.26
C GLY A 26 22.42 2.44 19.17
N ASP A 27 23.47 2.79 18.42
CA ASP A 27 23.48 3.83 17.38
C ASP A 27 23.24 3.26 15.97
N TYR A 28 22.94 1.96 15.85
CA TYR A 28 22.70 1.29 14.57
C TYR A 28 21.64 2.00 13.70
N GLY A 29 20.68 2.73 14.31
CA GLY A 29 19.68 3.52 13.60
C GLY A 29 20.25 4.61 12.68
N GLU A 30 21.43 5.15 12.95
CA GLU A 30 22.10 6.13 12.06
C GLU A 30 22.55 5.51 10.74
N TYR A 31 22.72 4.18 10.73
CA TYR A 31 23.11 3.40 9.58
C TYR A 31 21.92 2.78 8.85
N GLU A 32 20.67 3.11 9.22
CA GLU A 32 19.47 2.61 8.55
C GLU A 32 19.29 3.23 7.17
N ARG A 33 19.12 2.39 6.14
CA ARG A 33 18.71 2.82 4.81
C ARG A 33 17.69 1.84 4.22
N ARG A 34 16.41 2.25 4.23
CA ARG A 34 15.27 1.46 3.74
C ARG A 34 15.04 0.16 4.54
N GLY A 35 15.07 0.24 5.87
CA GLY A 35 14.80 -0.91 6.74
C GLY A 35 15.94 -1.93 6.82
N VAL A 36 17.14 -1.53 6.40
CA VAL A 36 18.33 -2.39 6.37
C VAL A 36 19.59 -1.54 6.51
N VAL A 37 20.71 -2.12 6.94
CA VAL A 37 21.99 -1.42 7.11
C VAL A 37 22.46 -0.82 5.79
N ASN A 38 22.95 0.41 5.81
CA ASN A 38 23.55 1.04 4.65
C ASN A 38 24.91 0.40 4.32
N ARG A 39 24.92 -0.63 3.47
CA ARG A 39 26.14 -1.36 3.08
C ARG A 39 27.23 -0.43 2.54
N SER A 40 26.88 0.62 1.80
CA SER A 40 27.88 1.58 1.32
C SER A 40 28.60 2.28 2.47
N ALA A 41 27.87 2.69 3.52
CA ALA A 41 28.45 3.35 4.68
C ALA A 41 29.29 2.36 5.51
N LEU A 42 28.75 1.18 5.80
CA LEU A 42 29.46 0.11 6.52
C LEU A 42 30.79 -0.25 5.87
N PHE A 43 30.79 -0.54 4.56
CA PHE A 43 32.01 -0.94 3.84
C PHE A 43 33.00 0.22 3.68
N ALA A 44 32.52 1.46 3.56
CA ALA A 44 33.39 2.63 3.51
C ALA A 44 34.08 2.89 4.85
N GLU A 45 33.35 2.76 5.97
CA GLU A 45 33.88 2.96 7.32
C GLU A 45 34.93 1.90 7.68
N LEU A 46 34.67 0.64 7.32
CA LEU A 46 35.62 -0.45 7.54
C LEU A 46 36.76 -0.48 6.52
N ASN A 47 36.75 0.40 5.51
CA ASN A 47 37.70 0.42 4.41
C ASN A 47 37.82 -0.93 3.68
N ILE A 48 36.69 -1.63 3.55
CA ILE A 48 36.59 -2.94 2.89
C ILE A 48 35.90 -2.76 1.54
N ALA A 49 36.37 -3.46 0.51
CA ALA A 49 35.72 -3.43 -0.79
C ALA A 49 34.30 -3.98 -0.73
N ARG A 50 33.32 -3.28 -1.33
CA ARG A 50 31.92 -3.74 -1.37
C ARG A 50 31.76 -5.10 -2.07
N SER A 51 32.66 -5.46 -2.98
CA SER A 51 32.68 -6.78 -3.63
C SER A 51 32.84 -7.94 -2.63
N THR A 52 33.45 -7.69 -1.46
CA THR A 52 33.59 -8.67 -0.38
C THR A 52 32.24 -9.21 0.10
N TYR A 53 31.18 -8.37 0.08
CA TYR A 53 29.82 -8.82 0.36
C TYR A 53 29.34 -9.90 -0.61
N GLY A 54 29.74 -9.83 -1.88
CA GLY A 54 29.44 -10.80 -2.92
C GLY A 54 30.28 -12.08 -2.83
N SER A 55 31.55 -11.94 -2.47
CA SER A 55 32.52 -13.03 -2.46
C SER A 55 32.53 -13.85 -1.17
N ASN A 56 32.20 -13.25 -0.02
CA ASN A 56 32.19 -13.93 1.28
C ASN A 56 30.76 -14.11 1.80
N ALA A 57 30.28 -15.36 1.79
CA ALA A 57 28.94 -15.71 2.24
C ALA A 57 28.73 -15.51 3.76
N GLU A 58 29.78 -15.62 4.57
CA GLU A 58 29.68 -15.45 6.03
C GLU A 58 29.46 -13.98 6.39
N ILE A 59 30.20 -13.07 5.75
CA ILE A 59 29.99 -11.61 5.90
C ILE A 59 28.57 -11.22 5.50
N ARG A 60 28.08 -11.79 4.39
CA ARG A 60 26.70 -11.56 3.94
C ARG A 60 25.70 -11.98 5.02
N LYS A 61 25.81 -13.21 5.51
CA LYS A 61 24.91 -13.74 6.52
C LYS A 61 24.93 -12.91 7.80
N LEU A 62 26.11 -12.49 8.25
CA LEU A 62 26.29 -11.70 9.46
C LEU A 62 25.61 -10.32 9.36
N ILE A 63 25.67 -9.69 8.18
CA ILE A 63 24.96 -8.43 7.91
C ILE A 63 23.44 -8.66 7.82
N GLU A 64 22.99 -9.72 7.14
CA GLU A 64 21.56 -10.05 7.01
C GLU A 64 20.92 -10.41 8.37
N ASP A 65 21.64 -11.12 9.23
CA ASP A 65 21.20 -11.42 10.59
C ASP A 65 21.08 -10.14 11.43
N ALA A 66 22.02 -9.20 11.28
CA ALA A 66 21.93 -7.88 11.92
C ALA A 66 20.79 -7.03 11.36
N ASP A 67 20.54 -7.07 10.05
CA ASP A 67 19.38 -6.40 9.42
C ASP A 67 18.07 -6.88 10.04
N ALA A 68 17.89 -8.20 10.14
CA ALA A 68 16.69 -8.80 10.71
C ALA A 68 16.51 -8.42 12.19
N ARG A 69 17.61 -8.41 12.96
CA ARG A 69 17.58 -8.05 14.38
C ARG A 69 17.31 -6.56 14.62
N TRP A 70 17.94 -5.67 13.85
CA TRP A 70 17.84 -4.23 14.04
C TRP A 70 16.58 -3.62 13.41
N TYR A 71 16.11 -4.17 12.29
CA TYR A 71 15.06 -3.56 11.48
C TYR A 71 13.91 -4.50 11.09
N GLY A 72 14.00 -5.80 11.38
CA GLY A 72 13.01 -6.79 10.93
C GLY A 72 11.57 -6.52 11.38
N ALA A 73 11.38 -5.82 12.51
CA ALA A 73 10.05 -5.41 12.97
C ALA A 73 9.47 -4.22 12.16
N LYS A 74 10.30 -3.30 11.67
CA LYS A 74 9.87 -2.12 10.90
C LYS A 74 9.33 -2.47 9.50
N GLU A 75 9.89 -3.48 8.84
CA GLU A 75 9.43 -3.91 7.51
C GLU A 75 8.06 -4.60 7.54
N ALA A 76 7.78 -5.38 8.59
CA ALA A 76 6.48 -6.03 8.76
C ALA A 76 5.35 -4.99 8.91
N ASP A 77 5.61 -3.94 9.69
CA ASP A 77 4.64 -2.88 9.98
C ASP A 77 4.37 -1.99 8.74
N THR A 78 5.43 -1.58 8.03
CA THR A 78 5.29 -0.77 6.80
C THR A 78 4.60 -1.53 5.66
N LYS A 79 4.86 -2.83 5.50
CA LYS A 79 4.19 -3.66 4.49
C LYS A 79 2.71 -3.91 4.83
N ALA A 80 2.38 -4.07 6.11
CA ALA A 80 1.01 -4.16 6.59
C ALA A 80 0.22 -2.86 6.33
N HIS A 81 0.80 -1.71 6.66
CA HIS A 81 0.20 -0.41 6.40
C HIS A 81 -0.02 -0.12 4.92
N LYS A 82 0.94 -0.46 4.05
CA LYS A 82 0.80 -0.27 2.60
C LYS A 82 -0.32 -1.15 2.03
N THR A 83 -0.41 -2.41 2.47
CA THR A 83 -1.46 -3.34 2.02
C THR A 83 -2.85 -2.92 2.53
N ALA A 84 -2.94 -2.39 3.75
CA ALA A 84 -4.19 -1.83 4.30
C ALA A 84 -4.65 -0.61 3.49
N ARG A 85 -3.72 0.28 3.13
CA ARG A 85 -4.00 1.48 2.33
C ARG A 85 -4.50 1.14 0.92
N GLU A 86 -3.84 0.22 0.23
CA GLU A 86 -4.27 -0.23 -1.11
C GLU A 86 -5.66 -0.90 -1.09
N ARG A 87 -6.02 -1.60 0.00
CA ARG A 87 -7.36 -2.17 0.17
C ARG A 87 -8.42 -1.10 0.47
N SER A 88 -8.10 -0.08 1.25
CA SER A 88 -9.04 1.03 1.51
C SER A 88 -9.32 1.86 0.26
N GLU A 89 -8.29 2.13 -0.55
CA GLU A 89 -8.43 2.93 -1.78
C GLU A 89 -9.29 2.20 -2.83
N LYS A 90 -9.10 0.88 -2.99
CA LYS A 90 -9.95 0.06 -3.87
C LYS A 90 -11.41 0.00 -3.40
N LYS A 91 -11.66 -0.14 -2.09
CA LYS A 91 -13.03 -0.12 -1.54
C LYS A 91 -13.70 1.22 -1.76
N ALA A 92 -13.01 2.33 -1.51
CA ALA A 92 -13.53 3.68 -1.71
C ALA A 92 -13.90 3.95 -3.18
N ALA A 93 -13.09 3.47 -4.13
CA ALA A 93 -13.38 3.63 -5.56
C ALA A 93 -14.63 2.84 -5.99
N VAL A 94 -14.81 1.61 -5.51
CA VAL A 94 -16.00 0.78 -5.78
C VAL A 94 -17.25 1.42 -5.18
N THR A 95 -17.19 1.86 -3.91
CA THR A 95 -18.34 2.49 -3.25
C THR A 95 -18.76 3.78 -3.95
N ASN A 96 -17.81 4.60 -4.41
CA ASN A 96 -18.14 5.84 -5.13
C ASN A 96 -18.80 5.56 -6.48
N ALA A 97 -18.36 4.53 -7.21
CA ALA A 97 -18.99 4.13 -8.46
C ALA A 97 -20.43 3.62 -8.24
N GLU A 98 -20.66 2.86 -7.17
CA GLU A 98 -22.00 2.38 -6.80
C GLU A 98 -22.93 3.54 -6.38
N VAL A 99 -22.43 4.49 -5.59
CA VAL A 99 -23.20 5.68 -5.18
C VAL A 99 -23.62 6.51 -6.39
N ASN A 100 -22.72 6.77 -7.33
CA ASN A 100 -23.05 7.51 -8.55
C ASN A 100 -24.12 6.79 -9.38
N LYS A 101 -24.00 5.46 -9.56
CA LYS A 101 -24.99 4.66 -10.28
C LYS A 101 -26.36 4.69 -9.61
N LEU A 102 -26.41 4.62 -8.28
CA LEU A 102 -27.65 4.72 -7.52
C LEU A 102 -28.27 6.12 -7.61
N MET A 103 -27.45 7.18 -7.57
CA MET A 103 -27.93 8.56 -7.76
C MET A 103 -28.56 8.75 -9.14
N ASP A 104 -27.92 8.25 -10.21
CA ASP A 104 -28.47 8.32 -11.57
C ASP A 104 -29.81 7.58 -11.68
N GLN A 105 -29.91 6.40 -11.05
CA GLN A 105 -31.17 5.64 -11.01
C GLN A 105 -32.28 6.40 -10.27
N ILE A 106 -31.97 7.04 -9.15
CA ILE A 106 -32.93 7.86 -8.40
C ILE A 106 -33.44 9.02 -9.26
N VAL A 107 -32.55 9.71 -9.98
CA VAL A 107 -32.94 10.82 -10.86
C VAL A 107 -33.86 10.31 -11.97
N LYS A 108 -33.51 9.20 -12.62
CA LYS A 108 -34.33 8.59 -13.67
C LYS A 108 -35.70 8.17 -13.16
N LEU A 109 -35.76 7.47 -12.03
CA LEU A 109 -37.02 7.01 -11.43
C LEU A 109 -37.90 8.16 -10.97
N LYS A 110 -37.32 9.26 -10.46
CA LYS A 110 -38.07 10.47 -10.11
C LYS A 110 -38.67 11.15 -11.33
N ALA A 111 -37.91 11.24 -12.43
CA ALA A 111 -38.40 11.80 -13.68
C ALA A 111 -39.56 10.98 -14.26
N GLU A 112 -39.42 9.65 -14.28
CA GLU A 112 -40.47 8.73 -14.73
C GLU A 112 -41.73 8.83 -13.86
N ASN A 113 -41.58 8.86 -12.54
CA ASN A 113 -42.71 9.08 -11.62
C ASN A 113 -43.43 10.40 -11.87
N ALA A 114 -42.68 11.48 -12.12
CA ALA A 114 -43.27 12.79 -12.41
C ALA A 114 -44.04 12.77 -13.73
N GLN A 115 -43.54 12.06 -14.75
CA GLN A 115 -44.23 11.89 -16.02
C GLN A 115 -45.52 11.06 -15.86
N LEU A 116 -45.44 9.90 -15.21
CA LEU A 116 -46.60 9.03 -14.98
C LEU A 116 -47.70 9.73 -14.16
N LYS A 117 -47.32 10.54 -13.17
CA LYS A 117 -48.28 11.36 -12.42
C LYS A 117 -49.01 12.35 -13.31
N ARG A 118 -48.30 13.07 -14.18
CA ARG A 118 -48.92 14.00 -15.14
C ARG A 118 -49.84 13.28 -16.13
N GLU A 119 -49.47 12.09 -16.58
CA GLU A 119 -50.33 11.28 -17.45
C GLU A 119 -51.60 10.83 -16.72
N ASN A 120 -51.48 10.35 -15.48
CA ASN A 120 -52.63 10.00 -14.65
C ASN A 120 -53.54 11.19 -14.38
N GLU A 121 -53.01 12.37 -14.11
CA GLU A 121 -53.80 13.60 -13.94
C GLU A 121 -54.60 13.93 -15.21
N LYS A 122 -54.00 13.80 -16.40
CA LYS A 122 -54.71 13.98 -17.67
C LYS A 122 -55.83 12.96 -17.86
N TYR A 123 -55.56 11.67 -17.60
CA TYR A 123 -56.58 10.64 -17.71
C TYR A 123 -57.71 10.82 -16.68
N ALA A 124 -57.39 11.27 -15.46
CA ALA A 124 -58.37 11.58 -14.44
C ALA A 124 -59.29 12.74 -14.87
N ALA A 125 -58.71 13.84 -15.37
CA ALA A 125 -59.48 14.97 -15.89
C ALA A 125 -60.36 14.55 -17.10
N MET A 126 -59.83 13.73 -18.00
CA MET A 126 -60.61 13.21 -19.13
C MET A 126 -61.76 12.31 -18.67
N LYS A 127 -61.53 11.46 -17.66
CA LYS A 127 -62.57 10.61 -17.05
C LYS A 127 -63.67 11.44 -16.39
N GLU A 128 -63.32 12.54 -15.73
CA GLU A 128 -64.28 13.46 -15.10
C GLU A 128 -65.19 14.13 -16.13
N VAL A 129 -64.62 14.69 -17.20
CA VAL A 129 -65.38 15.28 -18.31
C VAL A 129 -66.31 14.24 -18.98
N LEU A 130 -65.83 13.00 -19.13
CA LEU A 130 -66.61 11.87 -19.65
C LEU A 130 -67.83 11.53 -18.77
N LEU A 131 -67.67 11.57 -17.45
CA LEU A 131 -68.76 11.33 -16.50
C LEU A 131 -69.79 12.47 -16.51
N GLU A 132 -69.34 13.72 -16.62
CA GLU A 132 -70.22 14.90 -16.63
C GLU A 132 -71.01 15.05 -17.93
N THR A 133 -70.39 14.75 -19.09
CA THR A 133 -71.00 14.97 -20.40
C THR A 133 -71.69 13.74 -21.00
N GLY A 134 -71.44 12.54 -20.47
CA GLY A 134 -72.05 11.28 -20.93
C GLY A 134 -71.62 10.83 -22.33
N CYS A 135 -70.73 11.55 -23.01
CA CYS A 135 -70.26 11.21 -24.35
C CYS A 135 -69.02 10.31 -24.29
N GLN A 136 -69.18 9.00 -24.45
CA GLN A 136 -68.02 8.11 -24.65
C GLN A 136 -67.25 8.46 -25.94
N PRO A 137 -65.91 8.47 -25.94
CA PRO A 137 -65.14 8.71 -27.15
C PRO A 137 -65.25 7.44 -28.01
N ARG A 138 -65.57 7.60 -29.30
CA ARG A 138 -65.51 6.51 -30.29
C ARG A 138 -64.07 6.16 -30.64
#